data_AF-A0A670ZW17-F1
#
_entry.id   AF-A0A670ZW17-F1
#
_cell.length_a   1.000
_cell.length_b   1.000
_cell.length_c   1.000
_cell.angle_alpha   90.00
_cell.angle_beta   90.00
_cell.angle_gamma   90.00
#
_symmetry.space_group_name_H-M   'P 1'
#
loop_
_entity.id
_entity.type
_entity.pdbx_description
1 polymer ?
#
loop_
_entity_poly.entity_id
_entity_poly.type
_entity_poly.pdbx_seq_one_letter_code
_entity_poly.pdbx_strand_id
1 'polypeptide(L)'
;NQKAKDRRVGDFCPDELAVKVDGAKLTVCGRRDQRSEASDGCVCHEVREVRRELLLPDDADLEALTCCLAPEAGRLRIEAPRLGSSPAWERTVPIPICRNNDGPAGSLQGGRSPSPGSPEKACI
;
A
#
# COMPACT_ATOMS: atom_id res chain seq x y z
N ASN A 1 0.94 -2.38 1.82
CA ASN A 1 2.28 -2.39 2.45
C ASN A 1 3.16 -1.35 1.74
N GLN A 2 3.10 -0.09 2.18
CA GLN A 2 3.72 1.10 1.57
C GLN A 2 4.97 1.46 2.38
N LYS A 3 6.14 1.55 1.74
CA LYS A 3 7.41 1.80 2.45
C LYS A 3 7.88 3.21 2.14
N ALA A 4 7.70 4.13 3.10
CA ALA A 4 8.35 5.43 3.04
C ALA A 4 9.86 5.26 3.12
N LYS A 5 10.60 5.90 2.21
CA LYS A 5 12.05 5.97 2.28
C LYS A 5 12.46 7.38 2.71
N ASP A 6 13.24 7.43 3.77
CA ASP A 6 13.83 8.66 4.27
C ASP A 6 15.19 8.89 3.61
N ARG A 7 15.43 10.12 3.14
CA ARG A 7 16.72 10.55 2.63
C ARG A 7 17.16 11.84 3.30
N ARG A 8 18.28 11.79 4.03
CA ARG A 8 18.93 13.01 4.53
C ARG A 8 19.43 13.86 3.36
N VAL A 9 18.97 15.11 3.34
CA VAL A 9 19.39 16.12 2.37
C VAL A 9 20.16 17.26 3.04
N GLY A 10 20.01 17.46 4.35
CA GLY A 10 20.66 18.55 5.10
C GLY A 10 19.74 19.76 5.25
N ASP A 11 20.30 20.94 5.51
CA ASP A 11 19.58 22.21 5.72
C ASP A 11 19.19 22.90 4.40
N PHE A 12 18.78 22.12 3.39
CA PHE A 12 18.31 22.65 2.11
C PHE A 12 16.82 22.96 2.18
N CYS A 13 16.41 24.05 1.53
CA CYS A 13 15.00 24.38 1.35
C CYS A 13 14.37 23.52 0.24
N PRO A 14 13.04 23.34 0.24
CA PRO A 14 12.37 22.57 -0.81
C PRO A 14 12.54 23.21 -2.20
N ASP A 15 12.67 24.54 -2.27
CA ASP A 15 12.89 25.29 -3.51
C ASP A 15 14.28 25.03 -4.12
N GLU A 16 15.27 24.71 -3.27
CA GLU A 16 16.65 24.41 -3.67
C GLU A 16 16.85 22.94 -4.05
N LEU A 17 15.82 22.12 -3.84
CA LEU A 17 15.83 20.68 -4.09
C LEU A 17 15.08 20.35 -5.39
N ALA A 18 15.67 19.48 -6.19
CA ALA A 18 15.08 18.90 -7.38
C ALA A 18 15.03 17.38 -7.24
N VAL A 19 13.87 16.80 -7.51
CA VAL A 19 13.68 15.35 -7.55
C VAL A 19 13.49 14.92 -8.99
N LYS A 20 14.32 13.98 -9.44
CA LYS A 20 14.24 13.38 -10.78
C LYS A 20 13.99 11.89 -10.65
N VAL A 21 12.99 11.39 -11.34
CA VAL A 21 12.67 9.96 -11.38
C VAL A 21 13.03 9.45 -12.77
N ASP A 22 13.85 8.41 -12.82
CA ASP A 22 14.30 7.74 -14.04
C ASP A 22 14.07 6.23 -13.87
N GLY A 23 12.96 5.75 -14.40
CA GLY A 23 12.46 4.40 -14.15
C GLY A 23 12.34 4.11 -12.65
N ALA A 24 13.03 3.08 -12.15
CA ALA A 24 13.06 2.72 -10.74
C ALA A 24 14.07 3.53 -9.89
N LYS A 25 14.77 4.53 -10.47
CA LYS A 25 15.78 5.32 -9.75
C LYS A 25 15.29 6.75 -9.52
N LEU A 26 15.19 7.14 -8.26
CA LEU A 26 14.91 8.51 -7.85
C LEU A 26 16.20 9.21 -7.44
N THR A 27 16.48 10.36 -8.03
CA THR A 27 17.65 11.18 -7.75
C THR A 27 17.19 12.49 -7.13
N VAL A 28 17.65 12.77 -5.91
CA VAL A 28 17.46 14.05 -5.23
C VAL A 28 18.73 14.86 -5.43
N CYS A 29 18.62 16.02 -6.05
CA CYS A 29 19.68 17.00 -6.17
C CYS A 29 19.31 18.23 -5.35
N GLY A 30 20.24 18.81 -4.61
CA GLY A 30 20.06 20.07 -3.92
C GLY A 30 21.23 20.98 -4.18
N ARG A 31 20.98 22.25 -4.48
CA ARG A 31 22.05 23.23 -4.68
C ARG A 31 21.67 24.54 -4.02
N ARG A 32 22.54 25.01 -3.13
CA ARG A 32 22.39 26.25 -2.37
C ARG A 32 23.58 27.14 -2.65
N ASP A 33 23.30 28.40 -2.94
CA ASP A 33 24.28 29.44 -3.18
C ASP A 33 24.01 30.57 -2.18
N GLN A 34 24.87 30.69 -1.17
CA GLN A 34 24.72 31.68 -0.12
C GLN A 34 25.89 32.65 -0.15
N ARG A 35 25.56 33.92 -0.38
CA ARG A 35 26.49 35.03 -0.21
C ARG A 35 26.24 35.69 1.14
N SER A 36 27.30 35.96 1.88
CA SER A 36 27.22 36.63 3.17
C SER A 36 28.32 37.66 3.27
N GLU A 37 27.98 38.85 3.76
CA GLU A 37 28.90 39.96 3.92
C GLU A 37 29.19 40.09 5.41
N ALA A 38 30.45 39.89 5.78
CA ALA A 38 30.92 40.07 7.14
C ALA A 38 30.97 41.57 7.48
N SER A 39 30.87 41.88 8.77
CA SER A 39 30.86 43.26 9.25
C SER A 39 32.17 44.02 8.93
N ASP A 40 33.26 43.31 8.68
CA ASP A 40 34.56 43.84 8.24
C ASP A 40 34.64 44.11 6.72
N GLY A 41 33.54 43.94 5.98
CA GLY A 41 33.49 44.14 4.52
C GLY A 41 33.95 42.93 3.68
N CYS A 42 34.32 41.82 4.33
CA CYS A 42 34.66 40.57 3.63
C CYS A 42 33.39 39.90 3.10
N VAL A 43 33.41 39.49 1.83
CA VAL A 43 32.32 38.72 1.22
C VAL A 43 32.69 37.24 1.22
N CYS A 44 31.88 36.43 1.91
CA CYS A 44 31.96 34.98 1.86
C CYS A 44 30.91 34.45 0.88
N HIS A 45 31.33 33.50 0.04
CA HIS A 45 30.44 32.79 -0.86
C HIS A 45 30.50 31.30 -0.53
N GLU A 46 29.38 30.75 -0.10
CA GLU A 46 29.23 29.34 0.23
C GLU A 46 28.31 28.67 -0.78
N VAL A 47 28.84 27.70 -1.51
CA VAL A 47 28.07 26.86 -2.42
C VAL A 47 28.00 25.46 -1.82
N ARG A 48 26.78 24.98 -1.57
CA ARG A 48 26.54 23.60 -1.12
C ARG A 48 25.77 22.85 -2.19
N GLU A 49 26.25 21.66 -2.52
CA GLU A 49 25.56 20.78 -3.45
C GLU A 49 25.43 19.38 -2.85
N VAL A 50 24.26 18.76 -3.01
CA VAL A 50 23.97 17.42 -2.54
C VAL A 50 23.32 16.63 -3.66
N ARG A 51 23.79 15.39 -3.86
CA ARG A 51 23.17 14.44 -4.77
C ARG A 51 22.96 13.11 -4.08
N ARG A 52 21.72 12.61 -4.08
CA ARG A 52 21.32 11.38 -3.41
C ARG A 52 20.42 10.55 -4.31
N GLU A 53 20.89 9.37 -4.65
CA GLU A 53 20.16 8.43 -5.53
C GLU A 53 19.50 7.32 -4.70
N LEU A 54 18.29 6.96 -5.05
CA LEU A 54 17.46 6.02 -4.31
C LEU A 54 16.78 5.06 -5.28
N LEU A 55 16.91 3.77 -5.03
CA LEU A 55 16.15 2.76 -5.76
C LEU A 55 14.74 2.63 -5.15
N LEU A 56 13.74 2.84 -5.99
CA LEU A 56 12.34 2.58 -5.74
C LEU A 56 12.04 1.10 -6.04
N PRO A 57 11.04 0.50 -5.38
CA PRO A 57 10.60 -0.85 -5.71
C PRO A 57 9.97 -0.89 -7.10
N ASP A 58 10.02 -2.05 -7.77
CA ASP A 58 9.49 -2.24 -9.13
C ASP A 58 7.96 -2.03 -9.20
N ASP A 59 7.24 -2.48 -8.16
CA ASP A 59 5.79 -2.27 -8.04
C ASP A 59 5.40 -0.84 -7.62
N ALA A 60 6.34 0.11 -7.57
CA ALA A 60 6.06 1.50 -7.20
C ALA A 60 5.27 2.23 -8.29
N ASP A 61 4.23 2.93 -7.88
CA ASP A 61 3.55 3.92 -8.70
C ASP A 61 4.37 5.21 -8.74
N LEU A 62 4.97 5.51 -9.89
CA LEU A 62 5.78 6.70 -10.11
C LEU A 62 4.91 7.95 -10.35
N GLU A 63 3.68 7.77 -10.82
CA GLU A 63 2.74 8.87 -11.07
C GLU A 63 2.12 9.37 -9.75
N ALA A 64 1.80 8.45 -8.84
CA ALA A 64 1.29 8.75 -7.51
C ALA A 64 2.38 8.94 -6.45
N LEU A 65 3.63 9.14 -6.87
CA LEU A 65 4.77 9.30 -5.96
C LEU A 65 4.72 10.66 -5.24
N THR A 66 4.84 10.63 -3.92
CA THR A 66 4.79 11.83 -3.07
C THR A 66 6.15 12.08 -2.41
N CYS A 67 6.59 13.33 -2.41
CA CYS A 67 7.82 13.77 -1.75
C CYS A 67 7.50 14.88 -0.75
N CYS A 68 7.98 14.77 0.49
CA CYS A 68 7.80 15.79 1.52
C CYS A 68 9.11 16.04 2.26
N LEU A 69 9.53 17.29 2.36
CA LEU A 69 10.70 17.67 3.14
C LEU A 69 10.29 18.00 4.58
N ALA A 70 10.97 17.38 5.54
CA ALA A 70 10.94 17.77 6.95
C ALA A 70 12.16 18.66 7.24
N PRO A 71 12.02 20.01 7.18
CA PRO A 71 13.13 20.94 7.30
C PRO A 71 13.82 20.85 8.67
N GLU A 72 13.06 20.67 9.75
CA GLU A 72 13.62 20.52 11.11
C GLU A 72 14.54 19.30 11.27
N ALA A 73 14.30 18.24 10.49
CA ALA A 73 15.09 17.02 10.51
C ALA A 73 16.14 16.95 9.37
N GLY A 74 16.10 17.89 8.43
CA GLY A 74 16.91 17.87 7.19
C GLY A 74 16.70 16.62 6.35
N ARG A 75 15.46 16.10 6.34
CA ARG A 75 15.10 14.78 5.80
C ARG A 75 13.98 14.88 4.79
N LEU A 76 14.20 14.32 3.61
CA LEU A 76 13.20 14.16 2.57
C LEU A 76 12.53 12.79 2.73
N ARG A 77 11.24 12.80 3.00
CA ARG A 77 10.37 11.62 3.00
C ARG A 77 9.84 11.38 1.60
N ILE A 78 10.07 10.19 1.08
CA ILE A 78 9.62 9.76 -0.24
C ILE A 78 8.64 8.61 -0.04
N GLU A 79 7.41 8.79 -0.52
CA GLU A 79 6.32 7.83 -0.43
C GLU A 79 5.91 7.40 -1.82
N ALA A 80 6.09 6.11 -2.12
CA ALA A 80 5.67 5.52 -3.37
C ALA A 80 4.52 4.53 -3.06
N PRO A 81 3.28 4.86 -3.42
CA PRO A 81 2.19 3.87 -3.49
C PRO A 81 2.59 2.72 -4.41
N ARG A 82 1.96 1.55 -4.25
CA ARG A 82 2.21 0.42 -5.16
C ARG A 82 1.08 0.27 -6.17
N LEU A 83 1.43 0.21 -7.46
CA LEU A 83 0.52 -0.15 -8.55
C LEU A 83 -0.02 -1.56 -8.26
N GLY A 84 -1.30 -1.67 -7.91
CA GLY A 84 -1.94 -2.96 -7.65
C GLY A 84 -2.06 -3.38 -6.18
N SER A 85 -1.54 -2.60 -5.21
CA SER A 85 -1.84 -2.82 -3.79
C SER A 85 -3.21 -2.24 -3.43
N SER A 86 -4.29 -2.75 -4.04
CA SER A 86 -5.62 -2.54 -3.48
C SER A 86 -5.63 -3.15 -2.06
N PRO A 87 -5.97 -2.40 -1.00
CA PRO A 87 -6.07 -2.93 0.36
C PRO A 87 -7.22 -3.96 0.53
N ALA A 88 -7.86 -4.40 -0.56
CA ALA A 88 -9.04 -5.25 -0.56
C ALA A 88 -8.76 -6.76 -0.71
N TRP A 89 -7.51 -7.22 -0.84
CA TRP A 89 -7.21 -8.64 -1.14
C TRP A 89 -7.03 -9.56 0.09
N GLU A 90 -6.93 -9.05 1.32
CA GLU A 90 -7.00 -9.95 2.48
C GLU A 90 -8.46 -10.34 2.75
N ARG A 91 -8.94 -11.30 1.95
CA ARG A 91 -10.26 -11.93 2.10
C ARG A 91 -10.01 -13.34 2.60
N THR A 92 -10.39 -13.62 3.84
CA THR A 92 -10.49 -15.00 4.33
C THR A 92 -11.54 -15.73 3.51
N VAL A 93 -11.12 -16.62 2.62
CA VAL A 93 -12.02 -17.44 1.82
C VAL A 93 -12.37 -18.69 2.63
N PRO A 94 -13.63 -18.88 3.07
CA PRO A 94 -14.00 -20.12 3.74
C PRO A 94 -13.88 -21.29 2.77
N ILE A 95 -13.25 -22.39 3.20
CA ILE A 95 -13.09 -23.61 2.39
C ILE A 95 -14.31 -24.50 2.64
N PRO A 96 -15.27 -24.62 1.71
CA PRO A 96 -16.39 -25.53 1.86
C PRO A 96 -15.92 -26.98 1.73
N ILE A 97 -16.41 -27.85 2.61
CA ILE A 97 -16.20 -29.30 2.49
C ILE A 97 -17.12 -29.82 1.39
N CYS A 98 -16.56 -30.16 0.23
CA CYS A 98 -17.28 -30.91 -0.80
C CYS A 98 -17.41 -32.38 -0.34
N ARG A 99 -18.59 -32.77 0.12
CA ARG A 99 -18.91 -34.20 0.31
C ARG A 99 -19.27 -34.80 -1.04
N ASN A 100 -18.32 -35.50 -1.66
CA ASN A 100 -18.58 -36.35 -2.79
C ASN A 100 -19.23 -37.64 -2.29
N ASN A 101 -20.55 -37.77 -2.44
CA ASN A 101 -21.16 -39.07 -2.62
C ASN A 101 -22.48 -38.91 -3.38
N ASP A 102 -22.35 -38.81 -4.70
CA ASP A 102 -23.41 -39.25 -5.59
C ASP A 102 -23.26 -40.76 -5.74
N GLY A 103 -24.31 -41.48 -5.35
CA GLY A 103 -24.44 -42.91 -5.57
C GLY A 103 -25.93 -43.22 -5.75
N PRO A 104 -26.41 -43.45 -6.99
CA PRO A 104 -27.79 -43.83 -7.25
C PRO A 104 -27.95 -45.33 -7.01
N ALA A 105 -28.75 -45.72 -6.02
CA ALA A 105 -29.17 -47.11 -5.86
C ALA A 105 -30.66 -47.15 -5.55
N GLY A 106 -31.47 -47.29 -6.61
CA GLY A 106 -32.86 -47.69 -6.48
C GLY A 106 -32.96 -49.07 -5.85
N SER A 107 -33.97 -49.28 -5.02
CA SER A 107 -34.52 -50.61 -4.73
C SER A 107 -35.94 -50.46 -4.23
N LEU A 108 -36.82 -51.22 -4.88
CA LEU A 108 -38.24 -51.34 -4.61
C LEU A 108 -38.51 -52.05 -3.27
N GLN A 109 -39.51 -51.55 -2.54
CA GLN A 109 -40.51 -52.28 -1.75
C GLN A 109 -41.44 -51.22 -1.18
N GLY A 110 -42.70 -51.08 -1.60
CA GLY A 110 -43.71 -52.14 -1.56
C GLY A 110 -44.44 -52.02 -0.22
N GLY A 111 -45.60 -51.35 -0.19
CA GLY A 111 -46.35 -51.23 1.07
C GLY A 111 -47.53 -50.26 1.07
N ARG A 112 -48.58 -50.59 0.31
CA ARG A 112 -50.02 -50.39 0.61
C ARG A 112 -50.44 -49.10 1.35
N SER A 113 -51.15 -48.24 0.62
CA SER A 113 -52.33 -47.53 1.15
C SER A 113 -53.31 -48.52 1.80
N PRO A 114 -54.01 -48.18 2.91
CA PRO A 114 -55.17 -47.30 2.77
C PRO A 114 -55.46 -46.36 3.97
N SER A 115 -56.03 -45.19 3.70
CA SER A 115 -57.00 -44.49 4.57
C SER A 115 -58.33 -45.30 4.61
N PRO A 116 -59.28 -45.19 5.58
CA PRO A 116 -59.69 -44.01 6.38
C PRO A 116 -60.14 -44.31 7.84
N GLY A 117 -60.63 -43.31 8.60
CA GLY A 117 -61.45 -43.54 9.81
C GLY A 117 -61.49 -42.42 10.87
N SER A 118 -62.50 -41.55 10.82
CA SER A 118 -63.05 -40.75 11.96
C SER A 118 -63.95 -41.65 12.87
N PRO A 119 -64.61 -41.19 13.98
CA PRO A 119 -64.40 -40.08 14.94
C PRO A 119 -64.49 -40.51 16.44
N GLU A 120 -64.37 -39.52 17.37
CA GLU A 120 -65.01 -39.43 18.71
C GLU A 120 -64.49 -40.30 19.89
N LYS A 121 -64.08 -39.66 21.00
CA LYS A 121 -64.77 -39.65 22.32
C LYS A 121 -63.89 -39.03 23.42
N ALA A 122 -64.57 -38.29 24.29
CA ALA A 122 -64.10 -37.67 25.52
C ALA A 122 -63.98 -38.68 26.69
N CYS A 123 -63.65 -38.13 27.88
CA CYS A 123 -63.42 -38.73 29.21
C CYS A 123 -61.91 -38.91 29.48
N ILE A 124 -61.33 -38.29 30.52
CA ILE A 124 -61.79 -37.97 31.88
C ILE A 124 -61.18 -36.66 32.37
#